data_AF-A0ABD8B3A2-F1
#
_entry.id   AF-A0ABD8B3A2-F1
#
_cell.length_a   1.000
_cell.length_b   1.000
_cell.length_c   1.000
_cell.angle_alpha   90.00
_cell.angle_beta   90.00
_cell.angle_gamma   90.00
#
_symmetry.space_group_name_H-M   'P 1'
#
loop_
_entity.id
_entity.type
_entity.pdbx_description
1 polymer ?
#
loop_
_entity_poly.entity_id
_entity_poly.type
_entity_poly.pdbx_seq_one_letter_code
_entity_poly.pdbx_strand_id
1 'polypeptide(L)'
;MRKYLLSILVVLFSLFIVFPSSTASAANGKVTLKSYSYKGQPYVQVVNHPNKNAASKMNKALKAHAVNAASVANSSDIKQNQDYYYKTSVQTAYNKQGALSVVYYSYVYTGGIHDMQWVESFNFNSSNGNRIYMKDFLDSRTKIVRANVYLQSILEKRSQANPGSILYTDTIIDIQKGTFFYNDKGFTLRFNPYEVAPFSEGFVDVYIPYDIIVNGQNTAPVKPQKPQITQVSGVLASDIHVYSNDLKTFLGTLSTNTYDRESIFNEYGTYGSQYNRLSIWNSYGNYGSSYSSESAFNEYTSTPPVLVYKGEVFGYVTSNTYLTNGILPSKLLTFAESL
;
A
#
# COMPACT_ATOMS: atom_id res chain seq x y z
N MET A 1 -57.21 49.28 6.93
CA MET A 1 -55.93 49.95 6.64
C MET A 1 -54.81 49.25 7.42
N ARG A 2 -53.77 48.80 6.71
CA ARG A 2 -52.45 48.30 7.17
C ARG A 2 -52.45 47.20 8.28
N LYS A 3 -52.27 45.92 7.97
CA LYS A 3 -51.09 45.18 7.43
C LYS A 3 -50.43 44.38 8.56
N TYR A 4 -50.55 43.06 8.45
CA TYR A 4 -49.86 42.00 9.18
C TYR A 4 -48.34 42.26 9.31
N LEU A 5 -47.79 42.05 10.51
CA LEU A 5 -46.37 41.77 10.67
C LEU A 5 -46.20 40.45 11.43
N LEU A 6 -45.68 39.48 10.68
CA LEU A 6 -45.17 38.20 11.13
C LEU A 6 -44.07 38.39 12.18
N SER A 7 -44.22 37.73 13.31
CA SER A 7 -43.15 37.49 14.28
C SER A 7 -42.25 36.35 13.77
N ILE A 8 -41.08 36.68 13.22
CA ILE A 8 -40.01 35.70 12.97
C ILE A 8 -38.86 36.04 13.90
N LEU A 9 -38.71 35.23 14.95
CA LEU A 9 -37.57 35.22 15.85
C LEU A 9 -36.42 34.47 15.15
N VAL A 10 -35.53 35.19 14.45
CA VAL A 10 -34.27 34.61 13.96
C VAL A 10 -33.21 34.78 15.05
N VAL A 11 -32.99 33.72 15.83
CA VAL A 11 -31.82 33.60 16.70
C VAL A 11 -30.62 33.24 15.80
N LEU A 12 -29.87 34.24 15.38
CA LEU A 12 -28.58 34.08 14.71
C LEU A 12 -27.54 33.63 15.75
N PHE A 13 -27.33 32.32 15.86
CA PHE A 13 -26.14 31.77 16.50
C PHE A 13 -24.94 32.02 15.59
N SER A 14 -24.25 33.14 15.78
CA SER A 14 -22.93 33.38 15.19
C SER A 14 -21.91 32.48 15.89
N LEU A 15 -21.81 31.23 15.46
CA LEU A 15 -20.63 30.40 15.68
C LEU A 15 -19.49 31.04 14.87
N PHE A 16 -18.69 31.88 15.54
CA PHE A 16 -17.33 32.16 15.10
C PHE A 16 -16.53 30.86 15.16
N ILE A 17 -16.59 30.09 14.07
CA ILE A 17 -15.54 29.12 13.78
C ILE A 17 -14.33 30.00 13.46
N VAL A 18 -13.46 30.17 14.46
CA VAL A 18 -12.12 30.68 14.26
C VAL A 18 -11.39 29.59 13.47
N PHE A 19 -11.49 29.67 12.14
CA PHE A 19 -10.55 28.99 11.27
C PHE A 19 -9.17 29.55 11.61
N PRO A 20 -8.17 28.73 11.95
CA PRO A 20 -6.80 29.22 12.05
C PRO A 20 -6.45 29.89 10.73
N SER A 21 -6.12 31.17 10.82
CA SER A 21 -5.76 32.05 9.71
C SER A 21 -4.74 31.35 8.84
N SER A 22 -5.14 31.06 7.60
CA SER A 22 -4.25 30.60 6.54
C SER A 22 -3.23 31.69 6.26
N THR A 23 -2.10 31.67 6.95
CA THR A 23 -0.97 32.51 6.61
C THR A 23 -0.21 31.86 5.46
N ALA A 24 -0.26 32.56 4.33
CA ALA A 24 0.61 32.44 3.16
C ALA A 24 0.58 31.10 2.42
N SER A 25 -0.23 31.09 1.35
CA SER A 25 0.07 30.33 0.14
C SER A 25 1.51 30.62 -0.28
N ALA A 26 2.44 29.74 0.07
CA ALA A 26 3.78 29.74 -0.49
C ALA A 26 3.63 29.29 -1.93
N ALA A 27 3.74 30.24 -2.86
CA ALA A 27 3.68 29.99 -4.29
C ALA A 27 4.46 28.71 -4.66
N ASN A 28 3.72 27.71 -5.16
CA ASN A 28 4.13 26.38 -5.62
C ASN A 28 4.50 25.29 -4.59
N GLY A 29 4.46 25.55 -3.28
CA GLY A 29 4.68 24.52 -2.23
C GLY A 29 6.04 23.78 -2.32
N LYS A 30 6.97 24.31 -3.12
CA LYS A 30 8.31 23.81 -3.40
C LYS A 30 9.28 24.41 -2.39
N VAL A 31 10.21 23.60 -1.89
CA VAL A 31 11.28 24.07 -1.00
C VAL A 31 12.58 24.26 -1.77
N THR A 32 13.43 25.18 -1.32
CA THR A 32 14.77 25.34 -1.88
C THR A 32 15.71 24.33 -1.23
N LEU A 33 16.44 23.57 -2.04
CA LEU A 33 17.40 22.57 -1.58
C LEU A 33 18.82 22.97 -1.98
N LYS A 34 19.77 22.69 -1.10
CA LYS A 34 21.21 22.76 -1.41
C LYS A 34 21.88 21.45 -1.03
N SER A 35 22.77 20.99 -1.89
CA SER A 35 23.54 19.75 -1.67
C SER A 35 24.74 20.01 -0.77
N TYR A 36 25.02 19.05 0.10
CA TYR A 36 26.14 19.05 1.05
C TYR A 36 26.71 17.64 1.15
N SER A 37 27.87 17.51 1.81
CA SER A 37 28.47 16.23 2.17
C SER A 37 28.80 16.18 3.66
N TYR A 38 28.68 15.00 4.26
CA TYR A 38 29.14 14.72 5.62
C TYR A 38 30.08 13.52 5.59
N LYS A 39 31.37 13.77 5.85
CA LYS A 39 32.41 12.73 5.84
C LYS A 39 32.33 11.84 4.57
N GLY A 40 32.15 12.47 3.41
CA GLY A 40 32.06 11.79 2.11
C GLY A 40 30.65 11.36 1.71
N GLN A 41 29.65 11.37 2.60
CA GLN A 41 28.28 10.96 2.29
C GLN A 41 27.41 12.16 1.87
N PRO A 42 26.83 12.17 0.65
CA PRO A 42 26.02 13.27 0.16
C PRO A 42 24.66 13.35 0.88
N TYR A 43 24.16 14.57 1.04
CA TYR A 43 22.80 14.83 1.51
C TYR A 43 22.32 16.20 1.05
N VAL A 44 21.02 16.46 1.17
CA VAL A 44 20.43 17.76 0.84
C VAL A 44 19.94 18.47 2.11
N GLN A 45 19.99 19.79 2.10
CA GLN A 45 19.38 20.63 3.13
C GLN A 45 18.34 21.56 2.51
N VAL A 46 17.21 21.67 3.19
CA VAL A 46 16.21 22.71 2.98
C VAL A 46 16.76 24.04 3.48
N VAL A 47 16.84 25.02 2.58
CA VAL A 47 17.33 26.37 2.84
C VAL A 47 16.25 27.40 2.50
N ASN A 48 16.36 28.60 3.09
CA ASN A 48 15.44 29.73 2.85
C ASN A 48 13.95 29.38 3.04
N HIS A 49 13.63 28.42 3.90
CA HIS A 49 12.25 28.04 4.17
C HIS A 49 11.59 29.07 5.08
N PRO A 50 10.36 29.56 4.76
CA PRO A 50 9.68 30.55 5.59
C PRO A 50 9.36 30.01 6.99
N ASN A 51 9.03 28.73 7.10
CA ASN A 51 8.84 28.04 8.37
C ASN A 51 10.16 27.39 8.83
N LYS A 52 10.89 28.04 9.75
CA LYS A 52 12.16 27.54 10.29
C LYS A 52 12.03 26.20 11.03
N ASN A 53 10.90 25.96 11.69
CA ASN A 53 10.65 24.70 12.40
C ASN A 53 10.46 23.54 11.42
N ALA A 54 9.74 23.77 10.31
CA ALA A 54 9.60 22.79 9.24
C ALA A 54 10.97 22.42 8.63
N ALA A 55 11.78 23.44 8.29
CA ALA A 55 13.13 23.21 7.79
C ALA A 55 14.02 22.47 8.78
N SER A 56 13.95 22.80 10.08
CA SER A 56 14.72 22.12 11.11
C SER A 56 14.36 20.63 11.21
N LYS A 57 13.07 20.28 11.20
CA LYS A 57 12.61 18.88 11.18
C LYS A 57 13.14 18.11 9.97
N MET A 58 12.97 18.68 8.77
CA MET A 58 13.45 18.05 7.53
C MET A 58 14.97 17.89 7.53
N ASN A 59 15.71 18.95 7.86
CA ASN A 59 17.17 18.94 7.87
C ASN A 59 17.74 18.01 8.93
N LYS A 60 17.10 17.88 10.10
CA LYS A 60 17.50 16.92 11.13
C LYS A 60 17.42 15.49 10.59
N ALA A 61 16.31 15.12 9.97
CA ALA A 61 16.13 13.78 9.40
C ALA A 61 17.12 13.49 8.25
N LEU A 62 17.25 14.42 7.31
CA LEU A 62 18.14 14.26 6.15
C LEU A 62 19.62 14.21 6.56
N LYS A 63 20.03 15.02 7.55
CA LYS A 63 21.39 14.99 8.08
C LYS A 63 21.66 13.70 8.86
N ALA A 64 20.68 13.23 9.65
CA ALA A 64 20.83 11.99 10.41
C ALA A 64 21.13 10.79 9.49
N HIS A 65 20.48 10.69 8.34
CA HIS A 65 20.82 9.68 7.33
C HIS A 65 22.30 9.75 6.92
N ALA A 66 22.79 10.94 6.56
CA ALA A 66 24.20 11.14 6.17
C ALA A 66 25.18 10.81 7.30
N VAL A 67 24.82 11.12 8.55
CA VAL A 67 25.63 10.78 9.74
C VAL A 67 25.70 9.26 9.93
N ASN A 68 24.57 8.57 9.83
CA ASN A 68 24.51 7.12 9.94
C ASN A 68 25.29 6.43 8.82
N ALA A 69 25.08 6.86 7.57
CA ALA A 69 25.83 6.39 6.41
C ALA A 69 27.35 6.58 6.59
N ALA A 70 27.77 7.74 7.13
CA ALA A 70 29.17 8.00 7.41
C ALA A 70 29.71 7.10 8.53
N SER A 71 28.90 6.76 9.52
CA SER A 71 29.29 5.81 10.56
C SER A 71 29.54 4.42 9.98
N VAL A 72 28.68 3.94 9.08
CA VAL A 72 28.86 2.64 8.41
C VAL A 72 30.09 2.66 7.52
N ALA A 73 30.25 3.69 6.68
CA ALA A 73 31.42 3.82 5.81
C ALA A 73 32.76 3.93 6.56
N ASN A 74 32.72 4.29 7.84
CA ASN A 74 33.91 4.38 8.69
C ASN A 74 34.00 3.25 9.72
N SER A 75 33.17 2.22 9.64
CA SER A 75 33.26 1.06 10.53
C SER A 75 34.55 0.26 10.31
N SER A 76 34.97 -0.49 11.32
CA SER A 76 36.08 -1.44 11.21
C SER A 76 35.86 -2.43 10.08
N ASP A 77 34.63 -2.93 9.92
CA ASP A 77 34.27 -3.96 8.95
C ASP A 77 34.50 -3.50 7.51
N ILE A 78 34.26 -2.21 7.23
CA ILE A 78 34.55 -1.60 5.92
C ILE A 78 36.03 -1.25 5.82
N LYS A 79 36.63 -0.64 6.86
CA LYS A 79 38.00 -0.13 6.76
C LYS A 79 39.10 -1.19 6.83
N GLN A 80 38.80 -2.40 7.30
CA GLN A 80 39.80 -3.48 7.40
C GLN A 80 40.29 -3.99 6.05
N ASN A 81 39.53 -3.76 4.97
CA ASN A 81 39.89 -4.18 3.61
C ASN A 81 39.80 -2.97 2.67
N GLN A 82 40.85 -2.72 1.90
CA GLN A 82 40.93 -1.56 1.00
C GLN A 82 39.95 -1.64 -0.18
N ASP A 83 39.51 -2.85 -0.54
CA ASP A 83 38.54 -3.04 -1.62
C ASP A 83 37.10 -2.83 -1.15
N TYR A 84 36.84 -2.84 0.16
CA TYR A 84 35.50 -2.71 0.71
C TYR A 84 35.05 -1.26 0.71
N TYR A 85 33.77 -1.03 0.45
CA TYR A 85 33.23 0.32 0.49
C TYR A 85 31.78 0.34 0.93
N TYR A 86 31.38 1.50 1.48
CA TYR A 86 30.00 1.89 1.66
C TYR A 86 29.83 3.32 1.14
N LYS A 87 28.96 3.50 0.15
CA LYS A 87 28.69 4.80 -0.48
C LYS A 87 27.20 5.03 -0.59
N THR A 88 26.80 6.29 -0.50
CA THR A 88 25.43 6.70 -0.75
C THR A 88 25.35 7.70 -1.89
N SER A 89 24.21 7.73 -2.58
CA SER A 89 23.82 8.79 -3.49
C SER A 89 22.45 9.34 -3.06
N VAL A 90 22.12 10.56 -3.48
CA VAL A 90 20.89 11.24 -3.09
C VAL A 90 20.19 11.82 -4.32
N GLN A 91 18.87 11.65 -4.37
CA GLN A 91 18.01 12.21 -5.40
C GLN A 91 16.85 12.97 -4.75
N THR A 92 16.53 14.15 -5.27
CA THR A 92 15.23 14.78 -4.98
C THR A 92 14.20 14.22 -5.94
N ALA A 93 13.43 13.22 -5.50
CA ALA A 93 12.44 12.54 -6.33
C ALA A 93 11.16 13.38 -6.53
N TYR A 94 10.80 14.22 -5.56
CA TYR A 94 9.64 15.09 -5.64
C TYR A 94 9.85 16.37 -4.84
N ASN A 95 9.46 17.53 -5.39
CA ASN A 95 9.55 18.81 -4.70
C ASN A 95 8.59 19.82 -5.33
N LYS A 96 7.30 19.61 -5.11
CA LYS A 96 6.20 20.44 -5.62
C LYS A 96 4.93 20.14 -4.84
N GLN A 97 3.88 20.93 -5.03
CA GLN A 97 2.54 20.68 -4.46
C GLN A 97 2.54 20.47 -2.93
N GLY A 98 3.42 21.14 -2.20
CA GLY A 98 3.45 21.03 -0.73
C GLY A 98 4.10 19.74 -0.21
N ALA A 99 4.79 18.98 -1.07
CA ALA A 99 5.46 17.73 -0.70
C ALA A 99 6.92 17.70 -1.17
N LEU A 100 7.75 17.04 -0.37
CA LEU A 100 9.15 16.78 -0.64
C LEU A 100 9.43 15.27 -0.48
N SER A 101 10.01 14.65 -1.50
CA SER A 101 10.61 13.31 -1.42
C SER A 101 12.10 13.39 -1.73
N VAL A 102 12.91 12.96 -0.77
CA VAL A 102 14.35 12.74 -0.96
C VAL A 102 14.61 11.24 -0.86
N VAL A 103 15.28 10.68 -1.86
CA VAL A 103 15.58 9.26 -1.97
C VAL A 103 17.08 9.08 -1.86
N TYR A 104 17.51 8.19 -0.95
CA TYR A 104 18.90 7.80 -0.79
C TYR A 104 19.09 6.38 -1.27
N TYR A 105 20.12 6.18 -2.09
CA TYR A 105 20.57 4.87 -2.52
C TYR A 105 21.83 4.55 -1.75
N SER A 106 21.87 3.37 -1.14
CA SER A 106 23.04 2.86 -0.43
C SER A 106 23.63 1.70 -1.20
N TYR A 107 24.96 1.66 -1.27
CA TYR A 107 25.73 0.62 -1.93
C TYR A 107 26.81 0.15 -0.98
N VAL A 108 26.90 -1.15 -0.74
CA VAL A 108 27.94 -1.76 0.08
C VAL A 108 28.60 -2.90 -0.68
N TYR A 109 29.92 -2.90 -0.67
CA TYR A 109 30.72 -4.00 -1.17
C TYR A 109 31.66 -4.45 -0.08
N THR A 110 31.56 -5.73 0.27
CA THR A 110 32.41 -6.39 1.27
C THR A 110 32.99 -7.68 0.70
N GLY A 111 33.36 -7.66 -0.59
CA GLY A 111 33.74 -8.84 -1.36
C GLY A 111 32.55 -9.50 -2.07
N GLY A 112 32.84 -10.41 -3.00
CA GLY A 112 31.84 -11.11 -3.82
C GLY A 112 31.85 -10.68 -5.28
N ILE A 113 30.79 -11.02 -6.02
CA ILE A 113 30.70 -10.81 -7.48
C ILE A 113 30.12 -9.41 -7.83
N HIS A 114 29.38 -8.79 -6.91
CA HIS A 114 28.85 -7.42 -7.05
C HIS A 114 28.55 -6.81 -5.67
N ASP A 115 28.26 -5.50 -5.64
CA ASP A 115 27.79 -4.79 -4.45
C ASP A 115 26.31 -5.07 -4.14
N MET A 116 25.93 -4.93 -2.88
CA MET A 116 24.52 -4.92 -2.47
C MET A 116 24.00 -3.49 -2.50
N GLN A 117 22.76 -3.32 -2.93
CA GLN A 117 22.12 -2.01 -3.02
C GLN A 117 20.73 -2.01 -2.38
N TRP A 118 20.39 -0.91 -1.71
CA TRP A 118 19.03 -0.67 -1.20
C TRP A 118 18.69 0.81 -1.21
N VAL A 119 17.39 1.10 -1.07
CA VAL A 119 16.84 2.45 -1.13
C VAL A 119 16.08 2.82 0.15
N GLU A 120 16.29 4.04 0.65
CA GLU A 120 15.45 4.66 1.66
C GLU A 120 14.86 5.98 1.14
N SER A 121 13.59 6.23 1.44
CA SER A 121 12.92 7.50 1.13
C SER A 121 12.61 8.33 2.39
N PHE A 122 12.75 9.63 2.25
CA PHE A 122 12.33 10.64 3.22
C PHE A 122 11.28 11.54 2.59
N ASN A 123 10.03 11.29 2.97
CA ASN A 123 8.86 12.00 2.45
C ASN A 123 8.37 12.98 3.50
N PHE A 124 8.07 14.22 3.10
CA PHE A 124 7.64 15.27 4.00
C PHE A 124 6.46 16.04 3.44
N ASN A 125 5.57 16.48 4.33
CA ASN A 125 4.77 17.67 4.07
C ASN A 125 5.71 18.88 4.19
N SER A 126 5.92 19.59 3.09
CA SER A 126 6.94 20.64 3.02
C SER A 126 6.59 21.86 3.88
N SER A 127 5.30 22.14 4.09
CA SER A 127 4.85 23.32 4.85
C SER A 127 5.17 23.23 6.34
N ASN A 128 5.04 22.03 6.93
CA ASN A 128 5.18 21.79 8.38
C ASN A 128 6.38 20.90 8.74
N GLY A 129 7.03 20.30 7.74
CA GLY A 129 8.22 19.46 7.89
C GLY A 129 7.98 18.11 8.54
N ASN A 130 6.72 17.68 8.69
CA ASN A 130 6.40 16.36 9.23
C ASN A 130 6.79 15.28 8.21
N ARG A 131 7.49 14.24 8.70
CA ARG A 131 7.80 13.06 7.89
C ARG A 131 6.53 12.24 7.70
N ILE A 132 6.29 11.81 6.47
CA ILE A 132 5.15 11.02 6.05
C ILE A 132 5.64 9.61 5.72
N TYR A 133 4.97 8.61 6.28
CA TYR A 133 5.24 7.20 6.08
C TYR A 133 4.14 6.56 5.23
N MET A 134 4.39 5.38 4.65
CA MET A 134 3.39 4.73 3.80
C MET A 134 2.11 4.42 4.57
N LYS A 135 2.22 4.02 5.84
CA LYS A 135 1.07 3.82 6.74
C LYS A 135 0.20 5.07 6.92
N ASP A 136 0.73 6.27 6.66
CA ASP A 136 -0.04 7.51 6.73
C ASP A 136 -0.83 7.76 5.42
N PHE A 137 -0.40 7.17 4.28
CA PHE A 137 -1.19 7.11 3.04
C PHE A 137 -2.20 5.97 3.06
N LEU A 138 -1.75 4.79 3.48
CA LEU A 138 -2.52 3.57 3.62
C LEU A 138 -2.99 3.42 5.06
N ASP A 139 -3.69 4.44 5.54
CA ASP A 139 -4.16 4.64 6.93
C ASP A 139 -5.38 3.78 7.32
N SER A 140 -5.92 3.04 6.35
CA SER A 140 -7.14 2.27 6.49
C SER A 140 -7.02 0.98 5.69
N ARG A 141 -7.69 -0.05 6.20
CA ARG A 141 -7.72 -1.38 5.59
C ARG A 141 -8.10 -1.31 4.10
N THR A 142 -9.16 -0.58 3.75
CA THR A 142 -9.60 -0.39 2.37
C THR A 142 -8.51 0.18 1.46
N LYS A 143 -7.75 1.19 1.91
CA LYS A 143 -6.66 1.76 1.11
C LYS A 143 -5.52 0.75 0.91
N ILE A 144 -5.20 -0.03 1.94
CA ILE A 144 -4.19 -1.10 1.86
C ILE A 144 -4.62 -2.13 0.80
N VAL A 145 -5.88 -2.58 0.81
CA VAL A 145 -6.40 -3.52 -0.20
C VAL A 145 -6.29 -2.97 -1.60
N ARG A 146 -6.83 -1.77 -1.81
CA ARG A 146 -6.86 -1.15 -3.14
C ARG A 146 -5.45 -1.01 -3.70
N ALA A 147 -4.50 -0.61 -2.85
CA ALA A 147 -3.10 -0.52 -3.24
C ALA A 147 -2.47 -1.90 -3.55
N ASN A 148 -2.73 -2.92 -2.73
CA ASN A 148 -2.22 -4.28 -2.94
C ASN A 148 -2.77 -4.93 -4.22
N VAL A 149 -4.08 -4.89 -4.43
CA VAL A 149 -4.72 -5.45 -5.62
C VAL A 149 -4.22 -4.74 -6.88
N TYR A 150 -4.14 -3.41 -6.84
CA TYR A 150 -3.61 -2.65 -7.95
C TYR A 150 -2.14 -2.99 -8.22
N LEU A 151 -1.30 -3.08 -7.18
CA LEU A 151 0.10 -3.48 -7.28
C LEU A 151 0.25 -4.85 -7.95
N GLN A 152 -0.46 -5.88 -7.47
CA GLN A 152 -0.43 -7.23 -8.04
C GLN A 152 -0.82 -7.21 -9.52
N SER A 153 -1.93 -6.54 -9.85
CA SER A 153 -2.38 -6.42 -11.24
C SER A 153 -1.36 -5.77 -12.18
N ILE A 154 -0.54 -4.84 -11.67
CA ILE A 154 0.52 -4.19 -12.47
C ILE A 154 1.72 -5.12 -12.64
N LEU A 155 2.13 -5.84 -11.60
CA LEU A 155 3.25 -6.78 -11.66
C LEU A 155 2.92 -7.95 -12.60
N GLU A 156 1.72 -8.51 -12.52
CA GLU A 156 1.25 -9.57 -13.43
C GLU A 156 1.23 -9.11 -14.89
N LYS A 157 0.65 -7.94 -15.17
CA LYS A 157 0.62 -7.37 -16.52
C LYS A 157 2.01 -7.15 -17.09
N ARG A 158 2.96 -6.67 -16.28
CA ARG A 158 4.36 -6.49 -16.70
C ARG A 158 5.05 -7.82 -16.97
N SER A 159 4.82 -8.83 -16.12
CA SER A 159 5.35 -10.19 -16.30
C SER A 159 4.86 -10.81 -17.62
N GLN A 160 3.56 -10.68 -17.92
CA GLN A 160 2.97 -11.17 -19.17
C GLN A 160 3.48 -10.41 -20.41
N ALA A 161 3.65 -9.09 -20.29
CA ALA A 161 4.09 -8.25 -21.40
C ALA A 161 5.58 -8.43 -21.75
N ASN A 162 6.39 -8.90 -20.80
CA ASN A 162 7.81 -9.11 -21.00
C ASN A 162 8.24 -10.49 -20.44
N PRO A 163 8.14 -11.55 -21.26
CA PRO A 163 8.51 -12.91 -20.83
C PRO A 163 9.97 -13.06 -20.38
N GLY A 164 10.84 -12.09 -20.69
CA GLY A 164 12.24 -12.06 -20.24
C GLY A 164 12.45 -11.39 -18.87
N SER A 165 11.46 -10.67 -18.34
CA SER A 165 11.50 -10.11 -16.99
C SER A 165 10.89 -11.10 -16.01
N ILE A 166 11.66 -11.51 -15.01
CA ILE A 166 11.20 -12.41 -13.96
C ILE A 166 10.66 -11.53 -12.84
N LEU A 167 9.33 -11.38 -12.78
CA LEU A 167 8.67 -10.73 -11.65
C LEU A 167 8.06 -11.77 -10.71
N TYR A 168 8.30 -11.61 -9.41
CA TYR A 168 7.71 -12.43 -8.36
C TYR A 168 6.32 -11.89 -8.01
N THR A 169 5.28 -12.49 -8.61
CA THR A 169 3.88 -12.08 -8.41
C THR A 169 3.27 -12.66 -7.13
N ASP A 170 3.82 -13.78 -6.65
CA ASP A 170 3.27 -14.56 -5.54
C ASP A 170 3.86 -14.13 -4.17
N THR A 171 4.74 -13.13 -4.15
CA THR A 171 5.40 -12.68 -2.92
C THR A 171 4.41 -11.90 -2.05
N ILE A 172 4.28 -12.31 -0.77
CA ILE A 172 3.55 -11.55 0.25
C ILE A 172 4.37 -10.31 0.60
N ILE A 173 3.95 -9.15 0.10
CA ILE A 173 4.61 -7.87 0.33
C ILE A 173 3.80 -7.06 1.36
N ASP A 174 4.45 -6.68 2.45
CA ASP A 174 3.90 -5.68 3.36
C ASP A 174 4.09 -4.29 2.77
N ILE A 175 3.16 -3.87 1.91
CA ILE A 175 3.22 -2.59 1.18
C ILE A 175 3.45 -1.38 2.10
N GLN A 176 2.99 -1.44 3.35
CA GLN A 176 3.14 -0.37 4.32
C GLN A 176 4.58 -0.18 4.81
N LYS A 177 5.46 -1.16 4.56
CA LYS A 177 6.90 -1.08 4.84
C LYS A 177 7.74 -0.71 3.62
N GLY A 178 7.13 -0.64 2.43
CA GLY A 178 7.82 -0.34 1.19
C GLY A 178 8.37 1.09 1.13
N THR A 179 9.45 1.26 0.37
CA THR A 179 10.01 2.58 0.05
C THR A 179 9.11 3.28 -0.96
N PHE A 180 8.73 4.53 -0.68
CA PHE A 180 7.85 5.27 -1.57
C PHE A 180 8.24 6.73 -1.72
N PHE A 181 7.81 7.37 -2.80
CA PHE A 181 7.97 8.80 -2.98
C PHE A 181 6.79 9.39 -3.77
N TYR A 182 6.50 10.66 -3.52
CA TYR A 182 5.41 11.37 -4.18
C TYR A 182 5.60 11.41 -5.70
N ASN A 183 4.49 11.40 -6.43
CA ASN A 183 4.43 11.81 -7.83
C ASN A 183 3.19 12.70 -8.05
N ASP A 184 2.98 13.21 -9.28
CA ASP A 184 1.92 14.20 -9.56
C ASP A 184 0.50 13.69 -9.29
N LYS A 185 0.27 12.38 -9.35
CA LYS A 185 -1.06 11.77 -9.35
C LYS A 185 -1.21 10.69 -8.28
N GLY A 186 -0.25 10.55 -7.39
CA GLY A 186 -0.16 9.42 -6.47
C GLY A 186 1.21 9.31 -5.83
N PHE A 187 1.68 8.08 -5.69
CA PHE A 187 3.03 7.79 -5.24
C PHE A 187 3.66 6.68 -6.07
N THR A 188 4.99 6.67 -6.10
CA THR A 188 5.78 5.57 -6.62
C THR A 188 6.18 4.70 -5.46
N LEU A 189 5.87 3.41 -5.53
CA LEU A 189 6.38 2.37 -4.66
C LEU A 189 7.60 1.76 -5.35
N ARG A 190 8.74 1.76 -4.66
CA ARG A 190 10.01 1.19 -5.15
C ARG A 190 10.40 -0.02 -4.36
N PHE A 191 10.69 -1.09 -5.08
CA PHE A 191 11.24 -2.33 -4.58
C PHE A 191 12.75 -2.38 -4.78
N ASN A 192 13.46 -2.81 -3.75
CA ASN A 192 14.86 -3.19 -3.81
C ASN A 192 15.03 -4.43 -4.70
N PRO A 193 16.24 -4.64 -5.24
CA PRO A 193 16.58 -5.92 -5.87
C PRO A 193 16.22 -7.10 -4.97
N TYR A 194 15.74 -8.18 -5.57
CA TYR A 194 15.25 -9.41 -4.92
C TYR A 194 13.91 -9.32 -4.18
N GLU A 195 13.29 -8.14 -4.03
CA GLU A 195 11.95 -8.09 -3.42
C GLU A 195 10.87 -8.63 -4.35
N VAL A 196 10.87 -8.17 -5.61
CA VAL A 196 9.86 -8.54 -6.62
C VAL A 196 10.46 -8.97 -7.96
N ALA A 197 11.79 -9.02 -8.06
CA ALA A 197 12.52 -9.42 -9.26
C ALA A 197 13.97 -9.80 -8.93
N PRO A 198 14.68 -10.58 -9.76
CA PRO A 198 16.12 -10.81 -9.61
C PRO A 198 16.95 -9.53 -9.67
N PHE A 199 18.20 -9.59 -9.20
CA PHE A 199 19.10 -8.43 -9.18
C PHE A 199 19.33 -7.75 -10.53
N SER A 200 19.29 -8.50 -11.63
CA SER A 200 19.47 -7.97 -12.98
C SER A 200 18.39 -6.96 -13.39
N GLU A 201 17.21 -7.02 -12.78
CA GLU A 201 16.14 -6.04 -13.00
C GLU A 201 16.40 -4.72 -12.25
N GLY A 202 17.27 -4.73 -11.25
CA GLY A 202 17.56 -3.57 -10.41
C GLY A 202 16.38 -3.19 -9.51
N PHE A 203 16.14 -1.88 -9.38
CA PHE A 203 15.00 -1.36 -8.63
C PHE A 203 13.73 -1.41 -9.49
N VAL A 204 12.63 -1.94 -8.94
CA VAL A 204 11.34 -1.98 -9.64
C VAL A 204 10.42 -0.90 -9.08
N ASP A 205 9.93 -0.02 -9.97
CA ASP A 205 8.99 1.04 -9.62
C ASP A 205 7.57 0.71 -10.07
N VAL A 206 6.60 0.80 -9.16
CA VAL A 206 5.17 0.74 -9.44
C VAL A 206 4.50 2.05 -9.04
N TYR A 207 3.77 2.66 -9.98
CA TYR A 207 3.06 3.91 -9.74
C TYR A 207 1.65 3.61 -9.26
N ILE A 208 1.32 4.03 -8.03
CA ILE A 208 0.00 3.85 -7.42
C ILE A 208 -0.73 5.20 -7.42
N PRO A 209 -1.77 5.36 -8.27
CA PRO A 209 -2.55 6.58 -8.34
C PRO A 209 -3.38 6.86 -7.07
N TYR A 210 -3.63 8.14 -6.78
CA TYR A 210 -4.46 8.55 -5.65
C TYR A 210 -5.93 8.17 -5.82
N ASP A 211 -6.46 8.16 -7.04
CA ASP A 211 -7.85 7.76 -7.29
C ASP A 211 -8.09 6.28 -6.97
N ILE A 212 -7.10 5.41 -7.21
CA ILE A 212 -7.13 4.00 -6.81
C ILE A 212 -7.28 3.88 -5.30
N ILE A 213 -6.57 4.66 -4.49
CA ILE A 213 -6.64 4.53 -3.02
C ILE A 213 -7.82 5.33 -2.42
N VAL A 214 -8.10 6.53 -2.92
CA VAL A 214 -9.10 7.47 -2.35
C VAL A 214 -10.51 7.21 -2.89
N ASN A 215 -10.66 7.07 -4.21
CA ASN A 215 -11.95 7.18 -4.89
C ASN A 215 -12.42 5.90 -5.59
N GLY A 216 -11.74 4.76 -5.36
CA GLY A 216 -12.00 3.43 -5.98
C GLY A 216 -13.28 3.42 -6.80
N GLN A 217 -13.16 3.59 -8.12
CA GLN A 217 -14.31 4.04 -8.92
C GLN A 217 -15.56 3.16 -8.72
N ASN A 218 -16.53 3.77 -8.02
CA ASN A 218 -17.98 3.71 -8.16
C ASN A 218 -18.59 2.37 -8.62
N THR A 219 -19.12 1.62 -7.65
CA THR A 219 -20.58 1.46 -7.55
C THR A 219 -21.04 1.89 -6.16
N ALA A 220 -22.22 2.52 -6.09
CA ALA A 220 -22.74 3.20 -4.90
C ALA A 220 -22.76 2.30 -3.65
N PRO A 221 -22.68 2.87 -2.43
CA PRO A 221 -22.94 2.12 -1.22
C PRO A 221 -24.40 1.68 -1.23
N VAL A 222 -24.65 0.46 -1.70
CA VAL A 222 -25.91 -0.22 -1.43
C VAL A 222 -25.91 -0.45 0.07
N LYS A 223 -26.82 0.25 0.74
CA LYS A 223 -27.20 0.05 2.14
C LYS A 223 -27.22 -1.47 2.42
N PRO A 224 -26.60 -1.98 3.50
CA PRO A 224 -26.53 -3.41 3.75
C PRO A 224 -27.94 -3.98 3.85
N GLN A 225 -28.35 -4.64 2.77
CA GLN A 225 -29.51 -5.51 2.75
C GLN A 225 -28.96 -6.93 2.56
N LYS A 226 -29.52 -7.84 3.34
CA LYS A 226 -29.30 -9.29 3.27
C LYS A 226 -29.15 -9.72 1.80
N PRO A 227 -28.12 -10.51 1.42
CA PRO A 227 -27.94 -10.96 0.05
C PRO A 227 -29.23 -11.60 -0.48
N GLN A 228 -29.92 -10.89 -1.36
CA GLN A 228 -30.91 -11.45 -2.26
C GLN A 228 -30.15 -11.70 -3.56
N ILE A 229 -29.91 -12.98 -3.87
CA ILE A 229 -29.24 -13.41 -5.09
C ILE A 229 -30.07 -12.88 -6.26
N THR A 230 -29.61 -11.78 -6.84
CA THR A 230 -30.15 -11.21 -8.08
C THR A 230 -28.96 -11.10 -9.01
N GLN A 231 -29.03 -11.77 -10.16
CA GLN A 231 -27.91 -11.90 -11.09
C GLN A 231 -27.24 -10.56 -11.40
N VAL A 232 -25.93 -10.48 -11.15
CA VAL A 232 -25.12 -9.29 -11.41
C VAL A 232 -24.44 -9.48 -12.76
N SER A 233 -25.19 -9.38 -13.85
CA SER A 233 -24.66 -9.60 -15.21
C SER A 233 -23.40 -8.75 -15.46
N GLY A 234 -22.27 -9.41 -15.72
CA GLY A 234 -21.03 -8.75 -16.16
C GLY A 234 -19.86 -8.76 -15.17
N VAL A 235 -19.97 -9.47 -14.05
CA VAL A 235 -18.83 -9.74 -13.15
C VAL A 235 -18.32 -11.15 -13.46
N LEU A 236 -17.06 -11.30 -13.88
CA LEU A 236 -16.49 -12.64 -13.96
C LEU A 236 -16.15 -13.12 -12.56
N ALA A 237 -16.53 -14.34 -12.21
CA ALA A 237 -16.18 -14.93 -10.91
C ALA A 237 -14.64 -15.00 -10.70
N SER A 238 -13.87 -15.14 -11.79
CA SER A 238 -12.41 -15.05 -11.77
C SER A 238 -11.87 -13.69 -11.30
N ASP A 239 -12.64 -12.60 -11.46
CA ASP A 239 -12.25 -11.26 -11.02
C ASP A 239 -12.50 -11.03 -9.51
N ILE A 240 -13.10 -12.01 -8.83
CA ILE A 240 -13.32 -11.97 -7.39
C ILE A 240 -12.23 -12.75 -6.70
N HIS A 241 -11.44 -12.04 -5.91
CA HIS A 241 -10.32 -12.58 -5.17
C HIS A 241 -10.70 -12.87 -3.73
N VAL A 242 -10.14 -13.93 -3.17
CA VAL A 242 -10.20 -14.28 -1.76
C VAL A 242 -8.85 -13.92 -1.13
N TYR A 243 -8.87 -13.18 -0.03
CA TYR A 243 -7.67 -12.88 0.75
C TYR A 243 -7.88 -13.21 2.23
N SER A 244 -6.77 -13.35 2.98
CA SER A 244 -6.79 -13.30 4.44
C SER A 244 -7.48 -12.03 4.93
N ASN A 245 -7.97 -12.03 6.17
CA ASN A 245 -8.68 -10.86 6.68
C ASN A 245 -7.79 -9.60 6.63
N ASP A 246 -6.53 -9.71 7.03
CA ASP A 246 -5.58 -8.60 6.95
C ASP A 246 -5.15 -8.20 5.53
N LEU A 247 -5.63 -8.92 4.50
CA LEU A 247 -5.39 -8.69 3.06
C LEU A 247 -3.92 -8.81 2.64
N LYS A 248 -3.12 -9.52 3.44
CA LYS A 248 -1.72 -9.78 3.13
C LYS A 248 -1.53 -11.05 2.34
N THR A 249 -2.40 -12.04 2.54
CA THR A 249 -2.27 -13.35 1.90
C THR A 249 -3.37 -13.52 0.87
N PHE A 250 -2.98 -13.70 -0.40
CA PHE A 250 -3.90 -14.13 -1.44
C PHE A 250 -4.27 -15.61 -1.23
N LEU A 251 -5.56 -15.92 -1.32
CA LEU A 251 -6.15 -17.23 -1.05
C LEU A 251 -6.90 -17.80 -2.27
N GLY A 252 -6.75 -17.21 -3.46
CA GLY A 252 -7.30 -17.69 -4.72
C GLY A 252 -8.42 -16.81 -5.29
N THR A 253 -9.00 -17.23 -6.41
CA THR A 253 -10.14 -16.58 -7.08
C THR A 253 -11.38 -17.44 -7.04
N LEU A 254 -12.55 -16.85 -7.29
CA LEU A 254 -13.80 -17.61 -7.47
C LEU A 254 -13.99 -18.15 -8.90
N SER A 255 -12.92 -18.27 -9.70
CA SER A 255 -12.98 -18.82 -11.06
C SER A 255 -13.65 -20.20 -11.07
N THR A 256 -14.77 -20.34 -11.78
CA THR A 256 -15.51 -21.61 -11.88
C THR A 256 -14.84 -22.63 -12.80
N ASN A 257 -13.78 -22.23 -13.51
CA ASN A 257 -12.90 -23.16 -14.21
C ASN A 257 -12.05 -23.94 -13.20
N THR A 258 -12.39 -25.20 -12.96
CA THR A 258 -11.70 -26.07 -12.00
C THR A 258 -10.28 -26.45 -12.42
N TYR A 259 -9.82 -26.06 -13.61
CA TYR A 259 -8.43 -26.19 -14.06
C TYR A 259 -7.60 -24.91 -13.88
N ASP A 260 -8.24 -23.80 -13.53
CA ASP A 260 -7.56 -22.54 -13.26
C ASP A 260 -6.64 -22.70 -12.03
N ARG A 261 -5.39 -22.26 -12.16
CA ARG A 261 -4.37 -22.41 -11.11
C ARG A 261 -4.68 -21.57 -9.88
N GLU A 262 -5.43 -20.48 -10.05
CA GLU A 262 -5.79 -19.57 -8.97
C GLU A 262 -7.16 -19.88 -8.36
N SER A 263 -7.97 -20.74 -9.00
CA SER A 263 -9.31 -21.08 -8.52
C SER A 263 -9.28 -21.79 -7.17
N ILE A 264 -10.12 -21.32 -6.24
CA ILE A 264 -10.42 -22.05 -5.01
C ILE A 264 -11.22 -23.33 -5.25
N PHE A 265 -11.73 -23.56 -6.46
CA PHE A 265 -12.48 -24.76 -6.84
C PHE A 265 -11.60 -25.77 -7.60
N ASN A 266 -10.32 -25.46 -7.82
CA ASN A 266 -9.35 -26.43 -8.34
C ASN A 266 -8.78 -27.26 -7.18
N GLU A 267 -9.36 -28.45 -6.94
CA GLU A 267 -8.97 -29.37 -5.86
C GLU A 267 -7.52 -29.86 -5.93
N TYR A 268 -6.88 -29.74 -7.10
CA TYR A 268 -5.47 -30.08 -7.32
C TYR A 268 -4.56 -28.85 -7.29
N GLY A 269 -5.12 -27.64 -7.25
CA GLY A 269 -4.41 -26.36 -7.26
C GLY A 269 -4.00 -25.88 -5.87
N THR A 270 -3.19 -24.83 -5.83
CA THR A 270 -2.67 -24.23 -4.59
C THR A 270 -3.78 -23.74 -3.66
N TYR A 271 -4.85 -23.18 -4.20
CA TYR A 271 -5.90 -22.50 -3.43
C TYR A 271 -7.17 -23.33 -3.24
N GLY A 272 -7.38 -24.37 -4.05
CA GLY A 272 -8.51 -25.28 -3.91
C GLY A 272 -8.18 -26.59 -3.18
N SER A 273 -6.89 -26.99 -3.12
CA SER A 273 -6.51 -28.27 -2.52
C SER A 273 -6.74 -28.32 -1.01
N GLN A 274 -7.38 -29.39 -0.54
CA GLN A 274 -7.59 -29.66 0.90
C GLN A 274 -6.28 -29.87 1.70
N TYR A 275 -5.13 -29.98 1.02
CA TYR A 275 -3.84 -30.21 1.68
C TYR A 275 -2.96 -28.95 1.72
N ASN A 276 -3.28 -27.91 0.95
CA ASN A 276 -2.43 -26.72 0.86
C ASN A 276 -2.71 -25.75 2.02
N ARG A 277 -1.67 -25.13 2.57
CA ARG A 277 -1.80 -24.15 3.67
C ARG A 277 -2.51 -22.85 3.28
N LEU A 278 -2.55 -22.51 1.99
CA LEU A 278 -3.22 -21.30 1.46
C LEU A 278 -4.69 -21.56 1.07
N SER A 279 -5.12 -22.82 1.08
CA SER A 279 -6.48 -23.19 0.73
C SER A 279 -7.44 -22.99 1.90
N ILE A 280 -8.59 -22.38 1.63
CA ILE A 280 -9.70 -22.30 2.58
C ILE A 280 -10.34 -23.67 2.85
N TRP A 281 -10.07 -24.67 2.00
CA TRP A 281 -10.62 -26.03 2.14
C TRP A 281 -9.72 -26.97 2.94
N ASN A 282 -8.55 -26.51 3.35
CA ASN A 282 -7.69 -27.27 4.24
C ASN A 282 -8.19 -27.16 5.69
N SER A 283 -8.83 -28.24 6.16
CA SER A 283 -9.43 -28.33 7.50
C SER A 283 -8.41 -28.29 8.65
N TYR A 284 -7.12 -28.46 8.35
CA TYR A 284 -6.02 -28.29 9.30
C TYR A 284 -5.29 -26.95 9.11
N GLY A 285 -5.67 -26.17 8.09
CA GLY A 285 -5.04 -24.91 7.73
C GLY A 285 -5.55 -23.71 8.51
N ASN A 286 -4.82 -22.59 8.38
CA ASN A 286 -5.17 -21.34 9.05
C ASN A 286 -6.50 -20.76 8.54
N TYR A 287 -6.83 -21.00 7.27
CA TYR A 287 -8.00 -20.40 6.60
C TYR A 287 -9.19 -21.35 6.47
N GLY A 288 -9.01 -22.64 6.78
CA GLY A 288 -10.04 -23.69 6.61
C GLY A 288 -10.40 -24.49 7.86
N SER A 289 -9.66 -24.37 8.96
CA SER A 289 -9.95 -25.11 10.21
C SER A 289 -11.15 -24.57 11.00
N SER A 290 -11.80 -25.40 11.82
CA SER A 290 -12.92 -24.93 12.66
C SER A 290 -12.49 -24.05 13.85
N TYR A 291 -11.19 -23.88 14.08
CA TYR A 291 -10.66 -23.25 15.30
C TYR A 291 -9.85 -21.97 15.05
N SER A 292 -9.20 -21.83 13.89
CA SER A 292 -8.39 -20.64 13.64
C SER A 292 -9.26 -19.38 13.61
N SER A 293 -8.77 -18.29 14.20
CA SER A 293 -9.42 -16.98 14.10
C SER A 293 -9.46 -16.47 12.66
N GLU A 294 -8.57 -16.93 11.77
CA GLU A 294 -8.53 -16.49 10.36
C GLU A 294 -9.34 -17.39 9.41
N SER A 295 -10.08 -18.36 9.95
CA SER A 295 -10.72 -19.39 9.14
C SER A 295 -12.11 -19.02 8.66
N ALA A 296 -12.39 -19.42 7.42
CA ALA A 296 -13.73 -19.40 6.85
C ALA A 296 -14.70 -20.36 7.58
N PHE A 297 -14.20 -21.39 8.26
CA PHE A 297 -15.02 -22.44 8.89
C PHE A 297 -15.18 -22.29 10.40
N ASN A 298 -14.54 -21.28 11.01
CA ASN A 298 -14.73 -20.98 12.43
C ASN A 298 -16.01 -20.16 12.62
N GLU A 299 -17.00 -20.71 13.31
CA GLU A 299 -18.31 -20.06 13.54
C GLU A 299 -18.23 -18.84 14.47
N TYR A 300 -17.10 -18.61 15.15
CA TYR A 300 -16.90 -17.54 16.12
C TYR A 300 -15.86 -16.50 15.67
N THR A 301 -15.30 -16.64 14.46
CA THR A 301 -14.30 -15.70 13.94
C THR A 301 -14.87 -14.28 13.77
N SER A 302 -14.07 -13.26 14.04
CA SER A 302 -14.31 -11.88 13.61
C SER A 302 -13.36 -11.44 12.48
N THR A 303 -12.42 -12.31 12.11
CA THR A 303 -11.40 -12.07 11.09
C THR A 303 -11.37 -13.18 10.02
N PRO A 304 -12.49 -13.53 9.37
CA PRO A 304 -12.49 -14.54 8.31
C PRO A 304 -11.86 -14.02 7.00
N PRO A 305 -11.59 -14.89 6.02
CA PRO A 305 -11.20 -14.48 4.68
C PRO A 305 -12.21 -13.50 4.05
N VAL A 306 -11.71 -12.57 3.25
CA VAL A 306 -12.49 -11.52 2.61
C VAL A 306 -12.61 -11.73 1.11
N LEU A 307 -13.75 -11.33 0.57
CA LEU A 307 -14.03 -11.27 -0.86
C LEU A 307 -13.76 -9.87 -1.38
N VAL A 308 -12.91 -9.78 -2.39
CA VAL A 308 -12.43 -8.54 -2.98
C VAL A 308 -12.77 -8.48 -4.46
N TYR A 309 -13.40 -7.40 -4.89
CA TYR A 309 -13.67 -7.11 -6.30
C TYR A 309 -13.18 -5.70 -6.62
N LYS A 310 -12.36 -5.54 -7.66
CA LYS A 310 -11.76 -4.24 -8.06
C LYS A 310 -11.07 -3.48 -6.90
N GLY A 311 -10.47 -4.23 -5.98
CA GLY A 311 -9.78 -3.67 -4.81
C GLY A 311 -10.69 -3.30 -3.64
N GLU A 312 -12.00 -3.54 -3.73
CA GLU A 312 -12.94 -3.30 -2.64
C GLU A 312 -13.36 -4.60 -1.96
N VAL A 313 -13.26 -4.63 -0.63
CA VAL A 313 -13.85 -5.70 0.17
C VAL A 313 -15.36 -5.52 0.16
N PHE A 314 -16.09 -6.47 -0.42
CA PHE A 314 -17.57 -6.42 -0.47
C PHE A 314 -18.22 -7.49 0.42
N GLY A 315 -17.46 -8.48 0.89
CA GLY A 315 -17.99 -9.54 1.74
C GLY A 315 -16.91 -10.39 2.38
N TYR A 316 -17.37 -11.43 3.08
CA TYR A 316 -16.52 -12.40 3.77
C TYR A 316 -16.86 -13.81 3.31
N VAL A 317 -15.88 -14.71 3.38
CA VAL A 317 -16.14 -16.16 3.34
C VAL A 317 -16.17 -16.66 4.77
N THR A 318 -17.34 -16.99 5.31
CA THR A 318 -17.44 -17.33 6.74
C THR A 318 -18.64 -18.18 7.09
N SER A 319 -18.44 -19.15 8.00
CA SER A 319 -19.49 -19.89 8.71
C SER A 319 -20.09 -19.10 9.88
N ASN A 320 -19.45 -18.00 10.31
CA ASN A 320 -20.02 -17.13 11.34
C ASN A 320 -21.20 -16.33 10.78
N THR A 321 -22.42 -16.80 11.09
CA THR A 321 -23.68 -16.20 10.63
C THR A 321 -24.00 -14.84 11.27
N TYR A 322 -23.25 -14.41 12.29
CA TYR A 322 -23.40 -13.08 12.89
C TYR A 322 -22.67 -11.98 12.10
N LEU A 323 -21.72 -12.33 11.23
CA LEU A 323 -21.04 -11.36 10.37
C LEU A 323 -21.92 -10.96 9.19
N THR A 324 -22.15 -9.67 9.05
CA THR A 324 -22.88 -9.11 7.90
C THR A 324 -22.07 -9.29 6.61
N ASN A 325 -22.74 -9.53 5.49
CA ASN A 325 -22.13 -9.77 4.17
C ASN A 325 -21.22 -11.00 4.10
N GLY A 326 -21.44 -11.99 4.98
CA GLY A 326 -20.82 -13.30 4.90
C GLY A 326 -21.48 -14.21 3.86
N ILE A 327 -20.67 -14.86 3.04
CA ILE A 327 -21.06 -15.99 2.20
C ILE A 327 -20.55 -17.26 2.88
N LEU A 328 -21.46 -18.20 3.15
CA LEU A 328 -21.09 -19.49 3.71
C LEU A 328 -20.14 -20.22 2.73
N PRO A 329 -19.08 -20.90 3.21
CA PRO A 329 -18.20 -21.68 2.35
C PRO A 329 -18.98 -22.64 1.43
N SER A 330 -19.99 -23.31 1.96
CA SER A 330 -20.86 -24.25 1.22
C SER A 330 -21.73 -23.60 0.13
N LYS A 331 -21.78 -22.27 0.05
CA LYS A 331 -22.53 -21.50 -0.96
C LYS A 331 -21.63 -20.76 -1.94
N LEU A 332 -20.30 -20.85 -1.78
CA LEU A 332 -19.37 -20.12 -2.64
C LEU A 332 -19.45 -20.52 -4.11
N LEU A 333 -19.53 -21.82 -4.41
CA LEU A 333 -19.61 -22.28 -5.80
C LEU A 333 -20.89 -21.77 -6.48
N THR A 334 -22.04 -21.93 -5.82
CA THR A 334 -23.31 -21.41 -6.34
C THR A 334 -23.31 -19.89 -6.50
N PHE A 335 -22.65 -19.16 -5.59
CA PHE A 335 -22.47 -17.72 -5.74
C PHE A 335 -21.61 -17.40 -6.98
N ALA A 336 -20.47 -18.08 -7.15
CA ALA A 336 -19.57 -17.89 -8.29
C ALA A 336 -20.25 -18.21 -9.64
N GLU A 337 -21.03 -19.28 -9.70
CA GLU A 337 -21.80 -19.67 -10.89
C GLU A 337 -22.96 -18.71 -11.24
N SER A 338 -23.36 -17.84 -10.30
CA SER A 338 -24.47 -16.90 -10.49
C SER A 338 -24.07 -15.53 -11.07
N LEU A 339 -22.76 -15.30 -11.26
CA LEU A 339 -22.16 -14.02 -11.67
C LEU A 339 -22.09 -13.84 -13.19
#